data_AF-A0A139DNQ3-F1
#
_entry.id   AF-A0A139DNQ3-F1
#
_cell.length_a   1.000
_cell.length_b   1.000
_cell.length_c   1.000
_cell.angle_alpha   90.00
_cell.angle_beta   90.00
_cell.angle_gamma   90.00
#
_symmetry.space_group_name_H-M   'P 1'
#
loop_
_entity.id
_entity.type
_entity.pdbx_description
1 polymer ?
#
loop_
_entity_poly.entity_id
_entity_poly.type
_entity_poly.pdbx_seq_one_letter_code
_entity_poly.pdbx_strand_id
1 'polypeptide(L)'
;MAGEARDWDMVSQLLNEEADRKEREGGESAPDEQNGTSEWPDSYTTKTYNVPDFRADTALKHLNALSIKAVKLGMPAFEVESGEPFLTPADGTWGIEKGKVRMIPFTVTGGPPMIEGWRFLAKIDHDDQMNIVQGFGVDETVEKEPGFLKHLQSCEPNCEHCNLKRNRNTTFIFQSVDDPAERIQVGSTCVDDFSGHNSPDQVISLATRWLEVIRDYFDPDDDGFDKPSRGQMHFEVEDVLAAGAAIVREHGHWVSRDSADLDGSSAVWVQQLILDSKSFSEVVKPCDEQEAADILAWLRSDAFDDKGNSYLGNLKAMAIREAVPFKYTGFLASGVATWHREQGYRQKQAEKPQANMKLGEPGEKITLDATVEKVIFIDNQFGGSDLNILRDNDTGAKLVWFNSGRRTMDEGDSYHITGTVKGHEQRDDLWQTKLTRVNSPEAMLAKQLKDKPENTKAIQKKIKATHHINARDGRGDTPLLIASYYHQNTMKGREVIDALLDAGADYTIESNYSMTPFDHWVVAGDVDLIERALTEHPELAKGWTEDDLAKEIHLTDDDRVTVAALLAKAKTAATAEHDQPRAQNQQPRHDQEQYPAPKQSSSNDAAHDLGLDDDEEDLAGIRLG
;
A
#
# COMPACT_ATOMS: atom_id res chain seq x y z
N MET A 1 -15.50 -4.96 -9.40
CA MET A 1 -16.18 -6.26 -9.58
C MET A 1 -15.21 -7.34 -9.15
N ALA A 2 -15.48 -7.99 -8.02
CA ALA A 2 -14.72 -9.15 -7.58
C ALA A 2 -14.75 -10.20 -8.71
N GLY A 3 -13.63 -10.86 -8.99
CA GLY A 3 -13.71 -12.10 -9.76
C GLY A 3 -14.48 -13.05 -8.87
N GLU A 4 -15.77 -13.25 -9.16
CA GLU A 4 -16.63 -14.15 -8.41
C GLU A 4 -15.89 -15.49 -8.36
N ALA A 5 -15.59 -15.94 -7.14
CA ALA A 5 -15.12 -17.29 -6.93
C ALA A 5 -16.18 -18.19 -7.58
N ARG A 6 -15.77 -18.99 -8.57
CA ARG A 6 -16.67 -19.92 -9.23
C ARG A 6 -17.32 -20.80 -8.17
N ASP A 7 -18.64 -20.91 -8.26
CA ASP A 7 -19.42 -21.84 -7.48
C ASP A 7 -19.20 -23.24 -8.07
N TRP A 8 -18.25 -23.96 -7.47
CA TRP A 8 -17.87 -25.30 -7.93
C TRP A 8 -18.96 -26.34 -7.64
N ASP A 9 -19.86 -26.07 -6.68
CA ASP A 9 -21.02 -26.91 -6.43
C ASP A 9 -21.98 -26.83 -7.62
N MET A 10 -22.34 -25.61 -8.05
CA MET A 10 -23.15 -25.42 -9.25
C MET A 10 -22.48 -26.02 -10.51
N VAL A 11 -21.16 -25.87 -10.67
CA VAL A 11 -20.44 -26.44 -11.83
C VAL A 11 -20.48 -27.96 -11.81
N SER A 12 -20.23 -28.60 -10.66
CA SER A 12 -20.26 -30.06 -10.56
C SER A 12 -21.67 -30.62 -10.77
N GLN A 13 -22.70 -29.97 -10.22
CA GLN A 13 -24.10 -30.31 -10.45
C GLN A 13 -24.47 -30.24 -11.94
N LEU A 14 -24.11 -29.17 -12.66
CA LEU A 14 -24.39 -29.02 -14.08
C LEU A 14 -23.74 -30.11 -14.94
N LEU A 15 -22.54 -30.58 -14.55
CA LEU A 15 -21.84 -31.65 -15.27
C LEU A 15 -22.52 -33.01 -15.02
N ASN A 16 -22.93 -33.28 -13.78
CA ASN A 16 -23.72 -34.47 -13.46
C ASN A 16 -25.05 -34.46 -14.23
N GLU A 17 -25.78 -33.34 -14.24
CA GLU A 17 -27.03 -33.20 -15.00
C GLU A 17 -26.85 -33.41 -16.51
N GLU A 18 -25.73 -32.93 -17.09
CA GLU A 18 -25.42 -33.15 -18.50
C GLU A 18 -25.15 -34.61 -18.81
N ALA A 19 -24.43 -35.31 -17.92
CA ALA A 19 -24.17 -36.74 -18.05
C ALA A 19 -25.46 -37.56 -17.93
N ASP A 20 -26.31 -37.28 -16.93
CA ASP A 20 -27.61 -37.92 -16.74
C ASP A 20 -28.55 -37.70 -17.92
N ARG A 21 -28.54 -36.50 -18.52
CA ARG A 21 -29.32 -36.19 -19.71
C ARG A 21 -28.85 -37.06 -20.89
N LYS A 22 -27.53 -37.23 -21.05
CA LYS A 22 -26.97 -38.08 -22.11
C LYS A 22 -27.28 -39.55 -21.92
N GLU A 23 -27.34 -40.01 -20.68
CA GLU A 23 -27.77 -41.36 -20.32
C GLU A 23 -29.23 -41.60 -20.69
N ARG A 24 -30.11 -40.63 -20.37
CA ARG A 24 -31.53 -40.65 -20.78
C ARG A 24 -31.74 -40.58 -22.30
N GLU A 25 -30.90 -39.83 -23.03
CA GLU A 25 -30.95 -39.71 -24.49
C GLU A 25 -30.37 -40.94 -25.24
N GLY A 26 -29.48 -41.70 -24.60
CA GLY A 26 -28.78 -42.85 -25.20
C GLY A 26 -29.53 -44.18 -25.15
N GLY A 27 -30.76 -44.21 -24.62
CA GLY A 27 -31.49 -45.44 -24.35
C GLY A 27 -31.99 -46.22 -25.57
N GLU A 28 -31.25 -47.23 -25.99
CA GLU A 28 -31.81 -48.59 -26.11
C GLU A 28 -31.14 -49.47 -25.05
N SER A 29 -31.94 -49.96 -24.10
CA SER A 29 -31.63 -50.84 -22.94
C SER A 29 -30.88 -50.23 -21.74
N ALA A 30 -31.63 -49.56 -20.84
CA ALA A 30 -31.33 -49.60 -19.41
C ALA A 30 -32.06 -50.81 -18.78
N PRO A 31 -31.46 -51.56 -17.83
CA PRO A 31 -32.19 -52.62 -17.12
C PRO A 31 -33.27 -52.01 -16.20
N ASP A 32 -34.42 -52.68 -16.14
CA ASP A 32 -35.59 -52.30 -15.33
C ASP A 32 -35.24 -51.97 -13.87
N GLU A 33 -35.75 -50.82 -13.41
CA GLU A 33 -35.80 -50.41 -12.01
C GLU A 33 -36.61 -51.41 -11.17
N GLN A 34 -35.95 -52.34 -10.49
CA GLN A 34 -36.52 -53.00 -9.30
C GLN A 34 -35.47 -53.15 -8.21
N ASN A 35 -35.64 -52.36 -7.14
CA ASN A 35 -35.21 -52.61 -5.76
C ASN A 35 -33.85 -53.30 -5.56
N GLY A 36 -32.81 -52.50 -5.36
CA GLY A 36 -31.55 -52.92 -4.78
C GLY A 36 -30.62 -51.72 -4.73
N THR A 37 -29.86 -51.56 -3.66
CA THR A 37 -28.69 -50.68 -3.65
C THR A 37 -27.93 -50.87 -4.96
N SER A 38 -27.81 -49.80 -5.76
CA SER A 38 -27.02 -49.79 -6.99
C SER A 38 -25.57 -50.06 -6.62
N GLU A 39 -25.19 -51.34 -6.53
CA GLU A 39 -23.80 -51.74 -6.50
C GLU A 39 -23.22 -51.33 -7.85
N TRP A 40 -22.41 -50.28 -7.82
CA TRP A 40 -21.60 -49.84 -8.95
C TRP A 40 -20.82 -51.04 -9.51
N PRO A 41 -20.46 -51.05 -10.79
CA PRO A 41 -19.58 -52.08 -11.31
C PRO A 41 -18.32 -52.15 -10.44
N ASP A 42 -17.82 -53.34 -10.07
CA ASP A 42 -16.67 -53.54 -9.15
C ASP A 42 -15.40 -52.74 -9.49
N SER A 43 -15.32 -52.12 -10.69
CA SER A 43 -14.25 -51.24 -11.13
C SER A 43 -14.40 -49.76 -10.76
N TYR A 44 -15.59 -49.31 -10.36
CA TYR A 44 -15.81 -47.92 -9.95
C TYR A 44 -15.28 -47.72 -8.53
N THR A 45 -14.56 -46.62 -8.37
CA THR A 45 -13.97 -46.22 -7.10
C THR A 45 -14.35 -44.79 -6.80
N THR A 46 -14.58 -44.50 -5.52
CA THR A 46 -14.79 -43.14 -5.03
C THR A 46 -13.51 -42.66 -4.38
N LYS A 47 -12.92 -41.59 -4.90
CA LYS A 47 -11.71 -40.99 -4.34
C LYS A 47 -11.81 -39.47 -4.35
N THR A 48 -11.32 -38.85 -3.29
CA THR A 48 -11.19 -37.40 -3.19
C THR A 48 -9.80 -36.96 -3.61
N TYR A 49 -9.77 -35.91 -4.43
CA TYR A 49 -8.56 -35.33 -4.99
C TYR A 49 -8.54 -33.83 -4.70
N ASN A 50 -7.41 -33.32 -4.23
CA ASN A 50 -7.23 -31.89 -3.99
C ASN A 50 -6.68 -31.24 -5.25
N VAL A 51 -7.53 -30.56 -6.02
CA VAL A 51 -7.17 -29.98 -7.31
C VAL A 51 -6.92 -28.48 -7.14
N PRO A 52 -5.82 -27.93 -7.66
CA PRO A 52 -5.63 -26.49 -7.69
C PRO A 52 -6.75 -25.79 -8.48
N ASP A 53 -7.28 -24.68 -7.94
CA ASP A 53 -8.41 -23.91 -8.54
C ASP A 53 -8.14 -23.53 -10.00
N PHE A 54 -6.87 -23.28 -10.34
CA PHE A 54 -6.47 -22.95 -11.71
C PHE A 54 -6.51 -24.13 -12.71
N ARG A 55 -6.49 -25.38 -12.23
CA ARG A 55 -6.65 -26.60 -13.05
C ARG A 55 -8.08 -27.14 -13.05
N ALA A 56 -8.89 -26.76 -12.06
CA ALA A 56 -10.22 -27.33 -11.82
C ALA A 56 -11.16 -27.30 -13.03
N ASP A 57 -11.21 -26.20 -13.78
CA ASP A 57 -12.07 -26.09 -14.97
C ASP A 57 -11.69 -27.10 -16.06
N THR A 58 -10.39 -27.21 -16.34
CA THR A 58 -9.86 -28.15 -17.34
C THR A 58 -10.04 -29.59 -16.88
N ALA A 59 -9.79 -29.86 -15.61
CA ALA A 59 -9.98 -31.17 -14.98
C ALA A 59 -11.43 -31.65 -15.14
N LEU A 60 -12.39 -30.81 -14.75
CA LEU A 60 -13.83 -31.13 -14.84
C LEU A 60 -14.31 -31.26 -16.29
N LYS A 61 -13.82 -30.43 -17.22
CA LYS A 61 -14.15 -30.57 -18.66
C LYS A 61 -13.68 -31.90 -19.23
N HIS A 62 -12.47 -32.33 -18.89
CA HIS A 62 -11.94 -33.61 -19.34
C HIS A 62 -12.67 -34.78 -18.68
N LEU A 63 -13.02 -34.66 -17.39
CA LEU A 63 -13.82 -35.65 -16.68
C LEU A 63 -15.23 -35.80 -17.30
N ASN A 64 -15.90 -34.69 -17.63
CA ASN A 64 -17.21 -34.73 -18.29
C ASN A 64 -17.11 -35.34 -19.70
N ALA A 65 -16.08 -34.99 -20.48
CA ALA A 65 -15.86 -35.61 -21.79
C ALA A 65 -15.63 -37.13 -21.70
N LEU A 66 -15.01 -37.60 -20.62
CA LEU A 66 -14.88 -39.03 -20.34
C LEU A 66 -16.23 -39.64 -19.93
N SER A 67 -16.97 -38.98 -19.04
CA SER A 67 -18.30 -39.42 -18.60
C SER A 67 -19.26 -39.61 -19.78
N ILE A 68 -19.33 -38.63 -20.70
CA ILE A 68 -20.14 -38.73 -21.93
C ILE A 68 -19.71 -39.92 -22.81
N LYS A 69 -18.41 -40.24 -22.87
CA LYS A 69 -17.93 -41.40 -23.62
C LYS A 69 -18.27 -42.72 -22.92
N ALA A 70 -18.20 -42.76 -21.59
CA ALA A 70 -18.60 -43.93 -20.80
C ALA A 70 -20.08 -44.27 -21.06
N VAL A 71 -20.97 -43.28 -20.99
CA VAL A 71 -22.40 -43.43 -21.29
C VAL A 71 -22.64 -43.98 -22.69
N LYS A 72 -21.93 -43.48 -23.71
CA LYS A 72 -22.03 -43.99 -25.09
C LYS A 72 -21.58 -45.44 -25.25
N LEU A 73 -20.74 -45.93 -24.34
CA LEU A 73 -20.26 -47.31 -24.31
C LEU A 73 -21.12 -48.19 -23.39
N GLY A 74 -22.28 -47.71 -22.94
CA GLY A 74 -23.20 -48.48 -22.09
C GLY A 74 -22.77 -48.59 -20.63
N MET A 75 -21.91 -47.68 -20.17
CA MET A 75 -21.48 -47.60 -18.78
C MET A 75 -22.16 -46.47 -18.03
N PRO A 76 -22.19 -46.51 -16.68
CA PRO A 76 -22.63 -45.39 -15.88
C PRO A 76 -21.85 -44.11 -16.19
N ALA A 77 -22.48 -42.96 -15.96
CA ALA A 77 -21.77 -41.69 -15.91
C ALA A 77 -20.77 -41.65 -14.75
N PHE A 78 -19.70 -40.87 -14.90
CA PHE A 78 -18.85 -40.50 -13.78
C PHE A 78 -19.52 -39.38 -12.99
N GLU A 79 -19.53 -39.51 -11.66
CA GLU A 79 -20.06 -38.50 -10.75
C GLU A 79 -18.92 -37.69 -10.15
N VAL A 80 -19.18 -36.40 -9.95
CA VAL A 80 -18.26 -35.50 -9.25
C VAL A 80 -19.00 -34.63 -8.26
N GLU A 81 -18.46 -34.54 -7.04
CA GLU A 81 -18.92 -33.64 -5.99
C GLU A 81 -17.75 -32.74 -5.56
N SER A 82 -17.98 -31.43 -5.52
CA SER A 82 -16.99 -30.49 -4.97
C SER A 82 -17.21 -30.27 -3.47
N GLY A 83 -16.13 -30.26 -2.69
CA GLY A 83 -16.17 -29.82 -1.29
C GLY A 83 -15.68 -28.38 -1.11
N GLU A 84 -15.55 -27.97 0.14
CA GLU A 84 -15.15 -26.61 0.52
C GLU A 84 -13.71 -26.28 0.10
N PRO A 85 -13.48 -25.21 -0.68
CA PRO A 85 -12.14 -24.80 -1.06
C PRO A 85 -11.30 -24.34 0.13
N PHE A 86 -10.00 -24.66 0.12
CA PHE A 86 -9.06 -24.26 1.16
C PHE A 86 -7.74 -23.75 0.56
N LEU A 87 -6.93 -23.10 1.38
CA LEU A 87 -5.60 -22.64 0.98
C LEU A 87 -4.52 -23.61 1.48
N THR A 88 -3.58 -23.97 0.61
CA THR A 88 -2.40 -24.76 0.99
C THR A 88 -1.13 -23.97 0.68
N PRO A 89 -0.06 -24.04 1.52
CA PRO A 89 1.25 -23.55 1.15
C PRO A 89 1.73 -24.16 -0.15
N ALA A 90 2.41 -23.39 -0.97
CA ALA A 90 2.97 -23.84 -2.24
C ALA A 90 4.51 -23.99 -2.20
N ASP A 91 5.07 -24.08 -1.00
CA ASP A 91 6.51 -24.01 -0.74
C ASP A 91 7.28 -25.13 -1.47
N GLY A 92 7.99 -24.76 -2.53
CA GLY A 92 8.78 -25.68 -3.37
C GLY A 92 7.99 -26.36 -4.49
N THR A 93 6.65 -26.33 -4.45
CA THR A 93 5.77 -26.91 -5.48
C THR A 93 5.56 -25.93 -6.63
N TRP A 94 5.52 -26.41 -7.87
CA TRP A 94 5.36 -25.59 -9.10
C TRP A 94 6.40 -24.47 -9.28
N GLY A 95 7.52 -24.52 -8.55
CA GLY A 95 8.53 -23.46 -8.51
C GLY A 95 8.10 -22.20 -7.77
N ILE A 96 7.19 -22.33 -6.81
CA ILE A 96 6.75 -21.23 -5.94
C ILE A 96 7.55 -21.31 -4.64
N GLU A 97 8.24 -20.23 -4.29
CA GLU A 97 9.06 -20.20 -3.07
C GLU A 97 8.30 -19.67 -1.85
N LYS A 98 7.24 -18.89 -2.07
CA LYS A 98 6.40 -18.31 -1.03
C LYS A 98 4.98 -18.07 -1.55
N GLY A 99 3.99 -18.39 -0.73
CA GLY A 99 2.58 -18.13 -0.99
C GLY A 99 1.71 -19.38 -0.87
N LYS A 100 0.40 -19.17 -0.97
CA LYS A 100 -0.63 -20.20 -0.88
C LYS A 100 -1.39 -20.32 -2.20
N VAL A 101 -1.80 -21.52 -2.54
CA VAL A 101 -2.68 -21.83 -3.67
C VAL A 101 -4.03 -22.29 -3.14
N ARG A 102 -5.10 -21.86 -3.81
CA ARG A 102 -6.46 -22.31 -3.51
C ARG A 102 -6.68 -23.69 -4.12
N MET A 103 -7.04 -24.65 -3.27
CA MET A 103 -7.34 -26.04 -3.61
C MET A 103 -8.83 -26.28 -3.50
N ILE A 104 -9.37 -27.12 -4.37
CA ILE A 104 -10.76 -27.57 -4.34
C ILE A 104 -10.73 -29.09 -4.20
N PRO A 105 -11.31 -29.65 -3.14
CA PRO A 105 -11.49 -31.09 -3.04
C PRO A 105 -12.59 -31.51 -4.01
N PHE A 106 -12.29 -32.41 -4.94
CA PHE A 106 -13.27 -33.09 -5.79
C PHE A 106 -13.33 -34.55 -5.41
N THR A 107 -14.49 -35.00 -4.95
CA THR A 107 -14.81 -36.42 -4.79
C THR A 107 -15.35 -36.94 -6.11
N VAL A 108 -14.57 -37.80 -6.77
CA VAL A 108 -14.92 -38.39 -8.06
C VAL A 108 -15.29 -39.85 -7.84
N THR A 109 -16.48 -40.23 -8.31
CA THR A 109 -16.91 -41.63 -8.40
C THR A 109 -16.85 -42.04 -9.86
N GLY A 110 -15.89 -42.90 -10.18
CA GLY A 110 -15.62 -43.32 -11.55
C GLY A 110 -14.59 -44.45 -11.59
N GLY A 111 -14.40 -45.05 -12.75
CA GLY A 111 -13.45 -46.13 -12.91
C GLY A 111 -13.15 -46.46 -14.36
N PRO A 112 -12.05 -47.19 -14.62
CA PRO A 112 -11.79 -47.72 -15.95
C PRO A 112 -12.94 -48.65 -16.36
N PRO A 113 -13.26 -48.67 -17.66
CA PRO A 113 -14.31 -49.51 -18.19
C PRO A 113 -14.00 -51.01 -18.07
N MET A 114 -15.04 -51.80 -17.81
CA MET A 114 -14.97 -53.28 -17.81
C MET A 114 -15.49 -53.84 -19.12
N ILE A 115 -14.93 -54.98 -19.52
CA ILE A 115 -15.30 -55.72 -20.71
C ILE A 115 -15.66 -57.14 -20.29
N GLU A 116 -16.94 -57.54 -20.32
CA GLU A 116 -17.39 -58.93 -20.15
C GLU A 116 -16.66 -59.76 -19.07
N GLY A 117 -16.53 -59.22 -17.84
CA GLY A 117 -15.84 -59.92 -16.73
C GLY A 117 -14.31 -59.75 -16.69
N TRP A 118 -13.75 -58.90 -17.55
CA TRP A 118 -12.35 -58.52 -17.58
C TRP A 118 -12.16 -57.03 -17.27
N ARG A 119 -11.23 -56.73 -16.36
CA ARG A 119 -10.77 -55.37 -16.05
C ARG A 119 -9.50 -55.05 -16.83
N PHE A 120 -9.41 -53.85 -17.37
CA PHE A 120 -8.17 -53.36 -17.96
C PHE A 120 -7.11 -53.13 -16.87
N LEU A 121 -5.96 -53.81 -16.98
CA LEU A 121 -4.87 -53.72 -16.00
C LEU A 121 -3.70 -52.88 -16.52
N ALA A 122 -3.24 -53.11 -17.74
CA ALA A 122 -2.11 -52.38 -18.31
C ALA A 122 -2.14 -52.28 -19.84
N LYS A 123 -1.52 -51.24 -20.37
CA LYS A 123 -1.07 -51.07 -21.74
C LYS A 123 0.45 -51.20 -21.76
N ILE A 124 0.95 -51.95 -22.73
CA ILE A 124 2.37 -52.21 -22.94
C ILE A 124 2.71 -51.72 -24.33
N ASP A 125 3.55 -50.69 -24.43
CA ASP A 125 4.18 -50.28 -25.67
C ASP A 125 5.54 -50.98 -25.76
N HIS A 126 5.70 -51.83 -26.76
CA HIS A 126 6.87 -52.68 -26.93
C HIS A 126 8.02 -51.91 -27.58
N ASP A 127 9.22 -52.08 -27.02
CA ASP A 127 10.45 -51.45 -27.48
C ASP A 127 11.60 -52.46 -27.42
N ASP A 128 12.59 -52.31 -28.32
CA ASP A 128 13.71 -53.25 -28.47
C ASP A 128 14.60 -53.33 -27.21
N GLN A 129 14.60 -52.30 -26.36
CA GLN A 129 15.39 -52.29 -25.13
C GLN A 129 14.56 -52.66 -23.90
N MET A 130 13.38 -52.05 -23.75
CA MET A 130 12.51 -52.27 -22.59
C MET A 130 11.11 -51.72 -22.87
N ASN A 131 10.08 -52.53 -22.61
CA ASN A 131 8.70 -52.09 -22.82
C ASN A 131 8.32 -50.95 -21.87
N ILE A 132 7.47 -50.04 -22.35
CA ILE A 132 6.84 -48.99 -21.56
C ILE A 132 5.48 -49.49 -21.08
N VAL A 133 5.27 -49.51 -19.77
CA VAL A 133 4.06 -50.04 -19.13
C VAL A 133 3.25 -48.89 -18.53
N GLN A 134 1.95 -48.84 -18.83
CA GLN A 134 1.00 -47.82 -18.33
C GLN A 134 -0.26 -48.56 -17.85
N GLY A 135 -0.81 -48.34 -16.65
CA GLY A 135 -1.96 -49.16 -16.24
C GLY A 135 -2.58 -48.86 -14.87
N PHE A 136 -3.79 -49.40 -14.66
CA PHE A 136 -4.56 -49.31 -13.42
C PHE A 136 -4.17 -50.44 -12.48
N GLY A 137 -3.76 -50.11 -11.25
CA GLY A 137 -3.41 -51.11 -10.23
C GLY A 137 -2.15 -51.93 -10.55
N VAL A 138 -1.36 -51.53 -11.56
CA VAL A 138 -0.02 -52.11 -11.78
C VAL A 138 0.80 -51.89 -10.52
N ASP A 139 0.78 -50.70 -9.92
CA ASP A 139 1.54 -50.42 -8.70
C ASP A 139 1.08 -51.28 -7.52
N GLU A 140 -0.23 -51.37 -7.24
CA GLU A 140 -0.76 -52.27 -6.19
C GLU A 140 -0.45 -53.75 -6.46
N THR A 141 -0.51 -54.16 -7.73
CA THR A 141 -0.20 -55.54 -8.14
C THR A 141 1.30 -55.80 -8.04
N VAL A 142 2.14 -54.80 -8.33
CA VAL A 142 3.61 -54.85 -8.24
C VAL A 142 4.07 -54.83 -6.79
N GLU A 143 3.39 -54.10 -5.91
CA GLU A 143 3.60 -54.18 -4.47
C GLU A 143 3.34 -55.60 -3.95
N LYS A 144 2.26 -56.24 -4.42
CA LYS A 144 1.91 -57.63 -4.06
C LYS A 144 2.79 -58.67 -4.78
N GLU A 145 3.25 -58.36 -5.99
CA GLU A 145 4.05 -59.23 -6.87
C GLU A 145 5.22 -58.45 -7.50
N PRO A 146 6.35 -58.27 -6.78
CA PRO A 146 7.47 -57.42 -7.23
C PRO A 146 8.10 -57.83 -8.57
N GLY A 147 7.93 -59.08 -8.98
CA GLY A 147 8.40 -59.60 -10.27
C GLY A 147 7.51 -59.24 -11.45
N PHE A 148 6.28 -58.76 -11.21
CA PHE A 148 5.28 -58.54 -12.26
C PHE A 148 5.67 -57.37 -13.17
N LEU A 149 6.13 -56.25 -12.62
CA LEU A 149 6.59 -55.12 -13.44
C LEU A 149 7.73 -55.51 -14.37
N LYS A 150 8.70 -56.25 -13.84
CA LYS A 150 9.85 -56.76 -14.61
C LYS A 150 9.40 -57.67 -15.75
N HIS A 151 8.38 -58.49 -15.51
CA HIS A 151 7.78 -59.31 -16.56
C HIS A 151 7.14 -58.46 -17.66
N LEU A 152 6.33 -57.45 -17.31
CA LEU A 152 5.70 -56.57 -18.28
C LEU A 152 6.72 -55.74 -19.08
N GLN A 153 7.82 -55.33 -18.44
CA GLN A 153 8.92 -54.59 -19.07
C GLN A 153 9.74 -55.43 -20.07
N SER A 154 9.65 -56.76 -20.02
CA SER A 154 10.42 -57.68 -20.88
C SER A 154 9.56 -58.68 -21.65
N CYS A 155 8.23 -58.59 -21.58
CA CYS A 155 7.36 -59.54 -22.28
C CYS A 155 7.38 -59.29 -23.79
N GLU A 156 7.31 -60.36 -24.55
CA GLU A 156 7.22 -60.31 -26.02
C GLU A 156 5.85 -59.75 -26.46
N PRO A 157 5.73 -59.16 -27.67
CA PRO A 157 4.48 -58.62 -28.23
C PRO A 157 3.47 -59.69 -28.68
N ASN A 158 3.39 -60.78 -27.92
CA ASN A 158 2.49 -61.91 -28.19
C ASN A 158 1.07 -61.58 -27.74
N CYS A 159 0.10 -62.25 -28.38
CA CYS A 159 -1.31 -62.17 -28.02
C CYS A 159 -1.77 -63.56 -27.62
N GLU A 160 -2.22 -63.72 -26.39
CA GLU A 160 -2.68 -64.98 -25.79
C GLU A 160 -4.11 -65.34 -26.24
N HIS A 161 -4.88 -64.35 -26.69
CA HIS A 161 -6.20 -64.59 -27.29
C HIS A 161 -6.11 -65.37 -28.62
N CYS A 162 -5.32 -64.87 -29.59
CA CYS A 162 -5.20 -65.53 -30.90
C CYS A 162 -4.00 -66.47 -31.01
N ASN A 163 -3.05 -66.42 -30.07
CA ASN A 163 -1.80 -67.18 -30.07
C ASN A 163 -0.91 -67.01 -31.32
N LEU A 164 -1.17 -65.96 -32.11
CA LEU A 164 -0.37 -65.64 -33.30
C LEU A 164 0.77 -64.69 -32.96
N LYS A 165 1.99 -65.12 -33.29
CA LYS A 165 3.20 -64.30 -33.24
C LYS A 165 3.14 -63.24 -34.35
N ARG A 166 2.96 -61.99 -33.95
CA ARG A 166 2.97 -60.80 -34.82
C ARG A 166 3.84 -59.75 -34.14
N ASN A 167 4.53 -58.92 -34.92
CA ASN A 167 5.29 -57.80 -34.36
C ASN A 167 4.35 -56.62 -34.05
N ARG A 168 3.66 -56.69 -32.91
CA ARG A 168 2.72 -55.63 -32.47
C ARG A 168 3.47 -54.59 -31.65
N ASN A 169 3.26 -53.32 -31.95
CA ASN A 169 3.85 -52.23 -31.17
C ASN A 169 3.19 -52.09 -29.79
N THR A 170 1.93 -52.54 -29.64
CA THR A 170 1.18 -52.38 -28.40
C THR A 170 0.40 -53.65 -28.08
N THR A 171 0.44 -54.06 -26.81
CA THR A 171 -0.43 -55.09 -26.23
C THR A 171 -1.06 -54.58 -24.94
N PHE A 172 -2.11 -55.27 -24.48
CA PHE A 172 -2.89 -54.89 -23.31
C PHE A 172 -3.03 -56.08 -22.36
N ILE A 173 -2.96 -55.83 -21.06
CA ILE A 173 -3.21 -56.82 -20.02
C ILE A 173 -4.61 -56.59 -19.48
N PHE A 174 -5.41 -57.65 -19.53
CA PHE A 174 -6.69 -57.72 -18.85
C PHE A 174 -6.57 -58.69 -17.67
N GLN A 175 -7.29 -58.42 -16.59
CA GLN A 175 -7.38 -59.29 -15.43
C GLN A 175 -8.84 -59.71 -15.23
N SER A 176 -9.07 -60.97 -14.85
CA SER A 176 -10.42 -61.46 -14.58
C SER A 176 -10.97 -60.78 -13.32
N VAL A 177 -12.25 -60.44 -13.35
CA VAL A 177 -12.98 -59.88 -12.20
C VAL A 177 -13.25 -60.99 -11.17
N ASP A 178 -13.46 -62.22 -11.63
CA ASP A 178 -13.74 -63.38 -10.76
C ASP A 178 -12.46 -63.95 -10.10
N ASP A 179 -11.32 -63.87 -10.78
CA ASP A 179 -10.01 -64.33 -10.28
C ASP A 179 -8.88 -63.32 -10.59
N PRO A 180 -8.44 -62.51 -9.61
CA PRO A 180 -7.34 -61.56 -9.79
C PRO A 180 -5.99 -62.17 -10.20
N ALA A 181 -5.79 -63.47 -10.02
CA ALA A 181 -4.59 -64.18 -10.49
C ALA A 181 -4.67 -64.50 -11.99
N GLU A 182 -5.86 -64.55 -12.57
CA GLU A 182 -6.08 -64.80 -13.98
C GLU A 182 -5.91 -63.51 -14.79
N ARG A 183 -4.92 -63.51 -15.69
CA ARG A 183 -4.58 -62.37 -16.55
C ARG A 183 -4.35 -62.85 -17.97
N ILE A 184 -4.64 -61.98 -18.93
CA ILE A 184 -4.45 -62.27 -20.36
C ILE A 184 -3.83 -61.08 -21.08
N GLN A 185 -2.77 -61.33 -21.84
CA GLN A 185 -2.13 -60.37 -22.75
C GLN A 185 -2.79 -60.43 -24.13
N VAL A 186 -3.48 -59.37 -24.50
CA VAL A 186 -4.23 -59.25 -25.75
C VAL A 186 -3.57 -58.21 -26.64
N GLY A 187 -3.24 -58.60 -27.86
CA GLY A 187 -2.67 -57.68 -28.83
C GLY A 187 -3.67 -56.64 -29.32
N SER A 188 -3.20 -55.44 -29.66
CA SER A 188 -4.07 -54.33 -30.08
C SER A 188 -5.06 -54.66 -31.20
N THR A 189 -4.65 -55.48 -32.15
CA THR A 189 -5.48 -55.95 -33.28
C THR A 189 -6.45 -57.08 -32.95
N CYS A 190 -6.46 -57.58 -31.71
CA CYS A 190 -7.29 -58.69 -31.26
C CYS A 190 -8.21 -58.28 -30.11
N VAL A 191 -8.22 -57.01 -29.71
CA VAL A 191 -9.09 -56.52 -28.64
C VAL A 191 -10.55 -56.64 -29.06
N ASP A 192 -10.85 -56.34 -30.33
CA ASP A 192 -12.17 -56.54 -30.92
C ASP A 192 -12.69 -57.96 -30.79
N ASP A 193 -11.90 -58.92 -31.22
CA ASP A 193 -12.27 -60.34 -31.13
C ASP A 193 -12.34 -60.84 -29.68
N PHE A 194 -11.49 -60.31 -28.78
CA PHE A 194 -11.42 -60.69 -27.37
C PHE A 194 -12.57 -60.12 -26.53
N SER A 195 -12.94 -58.86 -26.78
CA SER A 195 -13.80 -58.10 -25.88
C SER A 195 -15.29 -58.37 -26.03
N GLY A 196 -15.73 -58.96 -27.16
CA GLY A 196 -17.16 -59.13 -27.47
C GLY A 196 -17.93 -57.81 -27.67
N HIS A 197 -17.28 -56.66 -27.45
CA HIS A 197 -17.90 -55.34 -27.42
C HIS A 197 -17.93 -54.71 -28.81
N ASN A 198 -18.99 -53.93 -29.11
CA ASN A 198 -19.16 -53.30 -30.43
C ASN A 198 -18.12 -52.19 -30.73
N SER A 199 -17.34 -51.75 -29.75
CA SER A 199 -16.32 -50.67 -29.89
C SER A 199 -15.20 -50.77 -28.84
N PRO A 200 -14.32 -51.78 -28.92
CA PRO A 200 -13.28 -52.08 -27.94
C PRO A 200 -12.12 -51.08 -27.92
N ASP A 201 -11.73 -50.58 -29.09
CA ASP A 201 -10.77 -49.48 -29.19
C ASP A 201 -11.22 -48.25 -28.40
N GLN A 202 -12.53 -47.99 -28.35
CA GLN A 202 -13.09 -46.87 -27.57
C GLN A 202 -13.05 -47.15 -26.07
N VAL A 203 -13.24 -48.40 -25.66
CA VAL A 203 -13.13 -48.84 -24.26
C VAL A 203 -11.69 -48.69 -23.76
N ILE A 204 -10.71 -49.15 -24.54
CA ILE A 204 -9.29 -48.96 -24.20
C ILE A 204 -8.91 -47.48 -24.21
N SER A 205 -9.40 -46.72 -25.19
CA SER A 205 -9.18 -45.27 -25.23
C SER A 205 -9.76 -44.58 -24.00
N LEU A 206 -10.95 -44.98 -23.54
CA LEU A 206 -11.57 -44.47 -22.32
C LEU A 206 -10.74 -44.84 -21.08
N ALA A 207 -10.31 -46.11 -20.95
CA ALA A 207 -9.46 -46.57 -19.85
C ALA A 207 -8.13 -45.82 -19.76
N THR A 208 -7.46 -45.67 -20.91
CA THR A 208 -6.19 -44.95 -21.00
C THR A 208 -6.38 -43.47 -20.69
N ARG A 209 -7.43 -42.84 -21.23
CA ARG A 209 -7.70 -41.42 -21.04
C ARG A 209 -8.17 -41.10 -19.61
N TRP A 210 -8.87 -42.01 -18.94
CA TRP A 210 -9.15 -41.91 -17.50
C TRP A 210 -7.86 -41.79 -16.70
N LEU A 211 -6.87 -42.67 -16.94
CA LEU A 211 -5.57 -42.60 -16.25
C LEU A 211 -4.84 -41.29 -16.51
N GLU A 212 -4.82 -40.83 -17.77
CA GLU A 212 -4.21 -39.54 -18.10
C GLU A 212 -4.92 -38.39 -17.38
N VAL A 213 -6.26 -38.38 -17.32
CA VAL A 213 -6.99 -37.30 -16.63
C VAL A 213 -6.74 -37.32 -15.13
N ILE A 214 -6.76 -38.49 -14.50
CA ILE A 214 -6.48 -38.60 -13.06
C ILE A 214 -5.05 -38.17 -12.76
N ARG A 215 -4.05 -38.64 -13.54
CA ARG A 215 -2.65 -38.23 -13.36
C ARG A 215 -2.45 -36.74 -13.61
N ASP A 216 -2.79 -36.26 -14.80
CA ASP A 216 -2.41 -34.92 -15.26
C ASP A 216 -3.13 -33.79 -14.48
N TYR A 217 -4.29 -34.07 -13.88
CA TYR A 217 -5.14 -33.04 -13.28
C TYR A 217 -5.55 -33.29 -11.82
N PHE A 218 -5.56 -34.54 -11.36
CA PHE A 218 -6.05 -34.90 -10.02
C PHE A 218 -4.97 -35.50 -9.12
N ASP A 219 -3.78 -35.83 -9.65
CA ASP A 219 -2.65 -36.29 -8.85
C ASP A 219 -1.97 -35.10 -8.14
N PRO A 220 -1.94 -35.08 -6.80
CA PRO A 220 -1.33 -34.00 -6.04
C PRO A 220 0.20 -33.95 -6.18
N ASP A 221 0.85 -35.05 -6.57
CA ASP A 221 2.31 -35.16 -6.68
C ASP A 221 2.82 -34.92 -8.13
N ASP A 222 1.91 -34.77 -9.10
CA ASP A 222 2.28 -34.44 -10.48
C ASP A 222 2.46 -32.92 -10.65
N ASP A 223 3.73 -32.51 -10.55
CA ASP A 223 4.25 -31.17 -10.85
C ASP A 223 4.14 -30.78 -12.34
N GLY A 224 3.10 -31.24 -13.05
CA GLY A 224 2.88 -31.02 -14.48
C GLY A 224 3.15 -29.58 -14.93
N PHE A 225 3.41 -29.39 -16.22
CA PHE A 225 3.96 -28.12 -16.77
C PHE A 225 3.18 -26.83 -16.46
N ASP A 226 1.91 -26.93 -16.06
CA ASP A 226 1.06 -25.78 -15.72
C ASP A 226 1.37 -25.23 -14.33
N LYS A 227 1.98 -24.03 -14.29
CA LYS A 227 2.23 -23.25 -13.08
C LYS A 227 1.10 -22.24 -12.84
N PRO A 228 0.75 -21.92 -11.58
CA PRO A 228 -0.21 -20.86 -11.33
C PRO A 228 0.33 -19.51 -11.82
N SER A 229 -0.54 -18.75 -12.47
CA SER A 229 -0.28 -17.35 -12.75
C SER A 229 -0.20 -16.54 -11.45
N ARG A 230 0.44 -15.36 -11.50
CA ARG A 230 0.55 -14.51 -10.31
C ARG A 230 -0.80 -14.22 -9.65
N GLY A 231 -1.86 -14.04 -10.43
CA GLY A 231 -3.21 -13.75 -9.92
C GLY A 231 -3.88 -14.89 -9.17
N GLN A 232 -3.36 -16.11 -9.28
CA GLN A 232 -3.88 -17.32 -8.59
C GLN A 232 -3.16 -17.59 -7.27
N MET A 233 -2.06 -16.89 -7.00
CA MET A 233 -1.32 -16.99 -5.73
C MET A 233 -1.95 -16.08 -4.68
N HIS A 234 -1.96 -16.57 -3.45
CA HIS A 234 -2.43 -15.87 -2.26
C HIS A 234 -1.28 -15.69 -1.28
N PHE A 235 -1.27 -14.58 -0.56
CA PHE A 235 -0.20 -14.23 0.39
C PHE A 235 -0.81 -13.89 1.73
N GLU A 236 -0.16 -14.34 2.81
CA GLU A 236 -0.61 -14.06 4.16
C GLU A 236 -0.70 -12.55 4.40
N VAL A 237 -1.74 -12.13 5.12
CA VAL A 237 -1.99 -10.71 5.36
C VAL A 237 -0.84 -10.09 6.15
N GLU A 238 -0.33 -10.80 7.16
CA GLU A 238 0.82 -10.41 7.95
C GLU A 238 2.08 -10.19 7.08
N ASP A 239 2.41 -11.15 6.22
CA ASP A 239 3.58 -11.07 5.32
C ASP A 239 3.51 -9.86 4.38
N VAL A 240 2.33 -9.57 3.83
CA VAL A 240 2.13 -8.44 2.91
C VAL A 240 2.32 -7.11 3.64
N LEU A 241 1.81 -7.00 4.86
CA LEU A 241 1.98 -5.80 5.68
C LEU A 241 3.44 -5.64 6.13
N ALA A 242 4.12 -6.73 6.48
CA ALA A 242 5.54 -6.72 6.86
C ALA A 242 6.43 -6.29 5.68
N ALA A 243 6.16 -6.78 4.47
CA ALA A 243 6.81 -6.30 3.26
C ALA A 243 6.55 -4.80 3.03
N GLY A 244 5.32 -4.34 3.26
CA GLY A 244 4.98 -2.91 3.19
C GLY A 244 5.77 -2.05 4.17
N ALA A 245 5.85 -2.47 5.44
CA ALA A 245 6.62 -1.80 6.47
C ALA A 245 8.13 -1.77 6.14
N ALA A 246 8.68 -2.89 5.68
CA ALA A 246 10.08 -2.97 5.26
C ALA A 246 10.41 -2.00 4.11
N ILE A 247 9.55 -1.92 3.09
CA ILE A 247 9.71 -0.97 1.98
C ILE A 247 9.67 0.49 2.48
N VAL A 248 8.72 0.84 3.35
CA VAL A 248 8.66 2.20 3.90
C VAL A 248 9.91 2.51 4.74
N ARG A 249 10.43 1.54 5.49
CA ARG A 249 11.65 1.69 6.27
C ARG A 249 12.89 1.90 5.41
N GLU A 250 13.03 1.18 4.29
CA GLU A 250 14.17 1.34 3.38
C GLU A 250 14.12 2.67 2.61
N HIS A 251 12.93 3.12 2.21
CA HIS A 251 12.74 4.33 1.39
C HIS A 251 12.37 5.59 2.20
N GLY A 252 12.14 5.44 3.51
CA GLY A 252 11.74 6.51 4.44
C GLY A 252 10.30 7.01 4.30
N HIS A 253 9.57 6.60 3.26
CA HIS A 253 8.19 6.99 3.01
C HIS A 253 7.49 6.02 2.05
N TRP A 254 6.16 6.12 1.97
CA TRP A 254 5.36 5.40 0.98
C TRP A 254 5.23 6.20 -0.32
N VAL A 255 5.61 5.59 -1.45
CA VAL A 255 5.49 6.16 -2.80
C VAL A 255 4.19 5.69 -3.44
N SER A 256 3.30 6.64 -3.72
CA SER A 256 2.02 6.37 -4.40
C SER A 256 2.25 6.03 -5.89
N ARG A 257 1.28 5.37 -6.53
CA ARG A 257 1.37 5.09 -7.98
C ARG A 257 1.39 6.37 -8.83
N ASP A 258 0.69 7.41 -8.38
CA ASP A 258 0.57 8.68 -9.10
C ASP A 258 1.81 9.57 -8.91
N SER A 259 2.60 9.28 -7.88
CA SER A 259 3.85 9.99 -7.55
C SER A 259 5.09 9.18 -7.94
N ALA A 260 4.93 8.08 -8.67
CA ALA A 260 6.02 7.19 -9.03
C ALA A 260 6.72 7.67 -10.31
N ASP A 261 8.03 7.92 -10.21
CA ASP A 261 8.92 8.14 -11.34
C ASP A 261 9.33 6.80 -11.99
N LEU A 262 10.40 6.80 -12.81
CA LEU A 262 10.90 5.60 -13.50
C LEU A 262 11.25 4.44 -12.54
N ASP A 263 11.51 4.72 -11.26
CA ASP A 263 11.90 3.75 -10.23
C ASP A 263 10.73 2.90 -9.68
N GLY A 264 9.47 3.31 -9.95
CA GLY A 264 8.28 2.56 -9.55
C GLY A 264 7.64 3.03 -8.24
N SER A 265 6.61 2.30 -7.79
CA SER A 265 5.84 2.64 -6.58
C SER A 265 6.06 1.61 -5.48
N SER A 266 5.84 1.98 -4.21
CA SER A 266 5.97 1.05 -3.08
C SER A 266 5.09 -0.19 -3.25
N ALA A 267 3.91 -0.06 -3.84
CA ALA A 267 3.04 -1.18 -4.16
C ALA A 267 3.67 -2.20 -5.12
N VAL A 268 4.48 -1.73 -6.09
CA VAL A 268 5.21 -2.59 -7.04
C VAL A 268 6.40 -3.26 -6.37
N TRP A 269 7.15 -2.52 -5.54
CA TRP A 269 8.29 -3.09 -4.81
C TRP A 269 7.85 -4.17 -3.81
N VAL A 270 6.73 -3.95 -3.09
CA VAL A 270 6.11 -4.99 -2.24
C VAL A 270 5.75 -6.23 -3.07
N GLN A 271 5.15 -6.03 -4.24
CA GLN A 271 4.79 -7.13 -5.14
C GLN A 271 6.01 -7.91 -5.67
N GLN A 272 7.15 -7.26 -5.84
CA GLN A 272 8.40 -7.93 -6.23
C GLN A 272 8.98 -8.69 -5.04
N LEU A 273 9.04 -8.05 -3.87
CA LEU A 273 9.60 -8.62 -2.64
C LEU A 273 8.84 -9.85 -2.17
N ILE A 274 7.50 -9.83 -2.20
CA ILE A 274 6.66 -10.93 -1.71
C ILE A 274 6.79 -12.22 -2.54
N LEU A 275 7.26 -12.12 -3.79
CA LEU A 275 7.40 -13.25 -4.70
C LEU A 275 8.71 -14.03 -4.52
N ASP A 276 9.73 -13.41 -3.91
CA ASP A 276 11.05 -13.98 -3.74
C ASP A 276 11.31 -14.20 -2.25
N SER A 277 11.25 -15.47 -1.84
CA SER A 277 11.35 -15.85 -0.41
C SER A 277 12.70 -15.44 0.17
N LYS A 278 13.76 -15.52 -0.65
CA LYS A 278 15.10 -15.12 -0.24
C LYS A 278 15.16 -13.62 0.00
N SER A 279 14.78 -12.80 -0.99
CA SER A 279 14.77 -11.34 -0.82
C SER A 279 13.87 -10.91 0.33
N PHE A 280 12.70 -11.54 0.50
CA PHE A 280 11.81 -11.29 1.62
C PHE A 280 12.53 -11.50 2.96
N SER A 281 13.18 -12.65 3.14
CA SER A 281 13.90 -12.98 4.39
C SER A 281 15.11 -12.08 4.67
N GLU A 282 15.72 -11.50 3.63
CA GLU A 282 16.87 -10.60 3.76
C GLU A 282 16.44 -9.16 4.11
N VAL A 283 15.33 -8.70 3.54
CA VAL A 283 14.84 -7.31 3.64
C VAL A 283 13.92 -7.10 4.84
N VAL A 284 12.99 -8.03 5.08
CA VAL A 284 12.01 -7.96 6.17
C VAL A 284 12.68 -8.35 7.49
N LYS A 285 12.54 -7.50 8.50
CA LYS A 285 13.13 -7.69 9.83
C LYS A 285 12.05 -7.85 10.90
N PRO A 286 12.40 -8.34 12.11
CA PRO A 286 11.43 -8.50 13.20
C PRO A 286 10.68 -7.22 13.58
N CYS A 287 11.26 -6.03 13.36
CA CYS A 287 10.56 -4.76 13.57
C CYS A 287 9.41 -4.55 12.57
N ASP A 288 9.57 -4.98 11.32
CA ASP A 288 8.56 -4.83 10.27
C ASP A 288 7.41 -5.84 10.50
N GLU A 289 7.73 -7.04 10.99
CA GLU A 289 6.75 -8.06 11.40
C GLU A 289 5.92 -7.60 12.61
N GLN A 290 6.58 -6.99 13.61
CA GLN A 290 5.88 -6.41 14.75
C GLN A 290 4.98 -5.25 14.32
N GLU A 291 5.46 -4.37 13.45
CA GLU A 291 4.65 -3.28 12.92
C GLU A 291 3.45 -3.79 12.11
N ALA A 292 3.64 -4.83 11.30
CA ALA A 292 2.55 -5.52 10.60
C ALA A 292 1.49 -6.05 11.58
N ALA A 293 1.91 -6.67 12.68
CA ALA A 293 1.00 -7.15 13.73
C ALA A 293 0.22 -5.99 14.37
N ASP A 294 0.87 -4.86 14.64
CA ASP A 294 0.23 -3.67 15.22
C ASP A 294 -0.78 -3.03 14.26
N ILE A 295 -0.43 -2.93 12.97
CA ILE A 295 -1.33 -2.46 11.91
C ILE A 295 -2.54 -3.38 11.80
N LEU A 296 -2.32 -4.69 11.84
CA LEU A 296 -3.37 -5.69 11.72
C LEU A 296 -4.33 -5.67 12.92
N ALA A 297 -3.78 -5.56 14.13
CA ALA A 297 -4.56 -5.37 15.35
C ALA A 297 -5.39 -4.08 15.28
N TRP A 298 -4.81 -3.00 14.76
CA TRP A 298 -5.51 -1.74 14.54
C TRP A 298 -6.66 -1.89 13.54
N LEU A 299 -6.43 -2.45 12.35
CA LEU A 299 -7.45 -2.65 11.32
C LEU A 299 -8.59 -3.57 11.78
N ARG A 300 -8.29 -4.54 12.65
CA ARG A 300 -9.27 -5.48 13.23
C ARG A 300 -9.98 -4.93 14.47
N SER A 301 -9.54 -3.82 15.04
CA SER A 301 -10.12 -3.28 16.28
C SER A 301 -11.51 -2.69 16.07
N ASP A 302 -12.35 -2.77 17.09
CA ASP A 302 -13.67 -2.11 17.11
C ASP A 302 -13.56 -0.58 17.05
N ALA A 303 -12.41 -0.03 17.45
CA ALA A 303 -12.10 1.40 17.38
C ALA A 303 -11.76 1.88 15.96
N PHE A 304 -11.51 0.97 15.02
CA PHE A 304 -11.25 1.33 13.62
C PHE A 304 -12.57 1.67 12.90
N ASP A 305 -12.80 2.97 12.77
CA ASP A 305 -13.89 3.58 12.00
C ASP A 305 -13.43 3.84 10.57
N ASP A 306 -14.09 3.20 9.60
CA ASP A 306 -13.83 3.43 8.18
C ASP A 306 -14.40 4.77 7.69
N LYS A 307 -15.19 5.47 8.51
CA LYS A 307 -15.83 6.76 8.23
C LYS A 307 -16.66 6.75 6.94
N GLY A 308 -17.17 5.58 6.53
CA GLY A 308 -17.84 5.40 5.25
C GLY A 308 -16.92 5.53 4.03
N ASN A 309 -15.59 5.50 4.22
CA ASN A 309 -14.61 5.56 3.14
C ASN A 309 -14.38 4.16 2.56
N SER A 310 -14.71 3.99 1.27
CA SER A 310 -14.55 2.74 0.53
C SER A 310 -13.13 2.16 0.59
N TYR A 311 -12.09 3.00 0.62
CA TYR A 311 -10.71 2.54 0.73
C TYR A 311 -10.43 1.91 2.12
N LEU A 312 -10.85 2.56 3.20
CA LEU A 312 -10.66 2.07 4.56
C LEU A 312 -11.50 0.83 4.84
N GLY A 313 -12.75 0.81 4.36
CA GLY A 313 -13.60 -0.38 4.44
C GLY A 313 -13.01 -1.59 3.71
N ASN A 314 -12.39 -1.37 2.54
CA ASN A 314 -11.69 -2.43 1.81
C ASN A 314 -10.45 -2.95 2.58
N LEU A 315 -9.64 -2.06 3.17
CA LEU A 315 -8.51 -2.47 4.03
C LEU A 315 -8.98 -3.34 5.20
N LYS A 316 -10.03 -2.93 5.91
CA LYS A 316 -10.64 -3.70 7.00
C LYS A 316 -11.10 -5.08 6.51
N ALA A 317 -11.78 -5.14 5.37
CA ALA A 317 -12.26 -6.39 4.80
C ALA A 317 -11.11 -7.35 4.41
N MET A 318 -9.95 -6.83 3.99
CA MET A 318 -8.78 -7.66 3.72
C MET A 318 -8.05 -8.09 4.98
N ALA A 319 -7.96 -7.21 5.98
CA ALA A 319 -7.30 -7.50 7.25
C ALA A 319 -7.90 -8.71 7.99
N ILE A 320 -9.20 -9.01 7.80
CA ILE A 320 -9.87 -10.14 8.47
C ILE A 320 -9.57 -11.49 7.78
N ARG A 321 -9.04 -11.48 6.55
CA ARG A 321 -8.70 -12.70 5.82
C ARG A 321 -7.39 -13.29 6.33
N GLU A 322 -7.22 -14.60 6.14
CA GLU A 322 -5.94 -15.29 6.36
C GLU A 322 -4.92 -14.89 5.29
N ALA A 323 -5.36 -14.84 4.02
CA ALA A 323 -4.51 -14.49 2.89
C ALA A 323 -5.29 -13.69 1.84
N VAL A 324 -4.57 -12.93 1.01
CA VAL A 324 -5.13 -12.13 -0.09
C VAL A 324 -4.53 -12.54 -1.44
N PRO A 325 -5.31 -12.51 -2.52
CA PRO A 325 -4.79 -12.70 -3.88
C PRO A 325 -3.68 -11.69 -4.21
N PHE A 326 -2.68 -12.11 -4.99
CA PHE A 326 -1.53 -11.28 -5.39
C PHE A 326 -1.89 -9.88 -5.90
N LYS A 327 -2.98 -9.73 -6.65
CA LYS A 327 -3.41 -8.43 -7.19
C LYS A 327 -3.78 -7.40 -6.11
N TYR A 328 -4.06 -7.85 -4.89
CA TYR A 328 -4.41 -7.00 -3.75
C TYR A 328 -3.24 -6.72 -2.81
N THR A 329 -2.10 -7.37 -2.97
CA THR A 329 -0.97 -7.22 -2.03
C THR A 329 -0.47 -5.77 -1.95
N GLY A 330 -0.28 -5.12 -3.10
CA GLY A 330 0.10 -3.71 -3.14
C GLY A 330 -0.95 -2.76 -2.56
N PHE A 331 -2.24 -3.11 -2.65
CA PHE A 331 -3.31 -2.33 -2.01
C PHE A 331 -3.28 -2.53 -0.49
N LEU A 332 -3.22 -3.77 -0.01
CA LEU A 332 -3.16 -4.07 1.42
C LEU A 332 -1.94 -3.42 2.08
N ALA A 333 -0.77 -3.49 1.45
CA ALA A 333 0.44 -2.85 1.92
C ALA A 333 0.34 -1.32 2.03
N SER A 334 -0.52 -0.67 1.23
CA SER A 334 -0.78 0.78 1.39
C SER A 334 -1.43 1.14 2.73
N GLY A 335 -1.96 0.15 3.46
CA GLY A 335 -2.43 0.30 4.84
C GLY A 335 -1.35 0.82 5.78
N VAL A 336 -0.06 0.51 5.53
CA VAL A 336 1.09 1.00 6.31
C VAL A 336 1.16 2.52 6.30
N ALA A 337 1.07 3.14 5.12
CA ALA A 337 1.07 4.59 4.98
C ALA A 337 -0.14 5.27 5.67
N THR A 338 -1.27 4.57 5.71
CA THR A 338 -2.46 5.05 6.41
C THR A 338 -2.28 4.95 7.93
N TRP A 339 -1.70 3.86 8.42
CA TRP A 339 -1.37 3.71 9.83
C TRP A 339 -0.33 4.72 10.30
N HIS A 340 0.75 4.98 9.56
CA HIS A 340 1.73 6.03 9.90
C HIS A 340 1.10 7.41 10.02
N ARG A 341 0.18 7.77 9.12
CA ARG A 341 -0.55 9.04 9.20
C ARG A 341 -1.44 9.12 10.44
N GLU A 342 -2.11 8.03 10.78
CA GLU A 342 -2.94 7.91 11.97
C GLU A 342 -2.09 7.98 13.26
N GLN A 343 -0.94 7.29 13.31
CA GLN A 343 0.00 7.38 14.42
C GLN A 343 0.58 8.79 14.54
N GLY A 344 0.97 9.42 13.44
CA GLY A 344 1.42 10.82 13.45
C GLY A 344 0.33 11.79 13.93
N TYR A 345 -0.95 11.52 13.64
CA TYR A 345 -2.06 12.29 14.19
C TYR A 345 -2.24 12.04 15.70
N ARG A 346 -2.20 10.78 16.14
CA ARG A 346 -2.29 10.39 17.56
C ARG A 346 -1.12 10.93 18.39
N GLN A 347 0.08 10.89 17.84
CA GLN A 347 1.28 11.43 18.47
C GLN A 347 1.20 12.95 18.55
N LYS A 348 0.73 13.66 17.51
CA LYS A 348 0.45 15.11 17.60
C LYS A 348 -0.64 15.45 18.62
N GLN A 349 -1.64 14.59 18.80
CA GLN A 349 -2.64 14.73 19.86
C GLN A 349 -2.06 14.46 21.26
N ALA A 350 -1.15 13.48 21.39
CA ALA A 350 -0.51 13.11 22.65
C ALA A 350 0.60 14.08 23.08
N GLU A 351 1.32 14.67 22.13
CA GLU A 351 2.42 15.62 22.36
C GLU A 351 1.94 17.02 22.76
N LYS A 352 0.68 17.37 22.47
CA LYS A 352 0.07 18.63 22.89
C LYS A 352 -1.08 18.37 23.84
N PRO A 353 -0.86 18.37 25.18
CA PRO A 353 -1.94 18.24 26.14
C PRO A 353 -2.88 19.43 25.97
N GLN A 354 -3.93 19.26 25.17
CA GLN A 354 -4.99 20.24 25.06
C GLN A 354 -5.81 20.12 26.34
N ALA A 355 -5.73 21.12 27.20
CA ALA A 355 -6.54 21.11 28.40
C ALA A 355 -8.01 21.18 27.99
N ASN A 356 -8.74 20.11 28.33
CA ASN A 356 -10.16 20.00 28.07
C ASN A 356 -10.95 20.85 29.07
N MET A 357 -10.86 22.18 28.94
CA MET A 357 -11.47 23.12 29.88
C MET A 357 -12.06 24.35 29.20
N LYS A 358 -12.94 25.02 29.95
CA LYS A 358 -13.58 26.29 29.60
C LYS A 358 -12.82 27.42 30.28
N LEU A 359 -12.60 28.52 29.57
CA LEU A 359 -11.99 29.72 30.13
C LEU A 359 -13.01 30.86 30.22
N GLY A 360 -13.21 31.36 31.44
CA GLY A 360 -14.16 32.42 31.75
C GLY A 360 -15.63 32.03 31.56
N GLU A 361 -16.52 32.93 31.95
CA GLU A 361 -17.98 32.79 31.77
C GLU A 361 -18.47 33.60 30.56
N PRO A 362 -19.58 33.21 29.89
CA PRO A 362 -20.15 33.99 28.79
C PRO A 362 -20.41 35.46 29.18
N GLY A 363 -19.84 36.39 28.40
CA GLY A 363 -19.87 37.83 28.64
C GLY A 363 -18.66 38.38 29.40
N GLU A 364 -17.85 37.53 30.03
CA GLU A 364 -16.62 37.91 30.72
C GLU A 364 -15.55 38.39 29.73
N LYS A 365 -14.76 39.38 30.14
CA LYS A 365 -13.54 39.77 29.43
C LYS A 365 -12.37 39.03 30.04
N ILE A 366 -11.66 38.27 29.21
CA ILE A 366 -10.45 37.56 29.60
C ILE A 366 -9.24 38.16 28.89
N THR A 367 -8.10 38.18 29.58
CA THR A 367 -6.81 38.63 29.09
C THR A 367 -5.78 37.56 29.41
N LEU A 368 -5.06 37.09 28.39
CA LEU A 368 -4.11 35.99 28.49
C LEU A 368 -3.12 36.01 27.31
N ASP A 369 -2.03 35.26 27.43
CA ASP A 369 -1.11 34.98 26.33
C ASP A 369 -1.55 33.73 25.58
N ALA A 370 -1.72 33.83 24.27
CA ALA A 370 -2.13 32.70 23.44
C ALA A 370 -1.31 32.58 22.16
N THR A 371 -0.92 31.35 21.83
CA THR A 371 -0.35 30.97 20.54
C THR A 371 -1.44 30.74 19.49
N VAL A 372 -1.24 31.25 18.29
CA VAL A 372 -2.09 30.93 17.13
C VAL A 372 -1.70 29.57 16.59
N GLU A 373 -2.56 28.57 16.78
CA GLU A 373 -2.32 27.23 16.24
C GLU A 373 -2.64 27.14 14.76
N LYS A 374 -3.70 27.84 14.33
CA LYS A 374 -4.18 27.80 12.96
C LYS A 374 -5.11 28.97 12.65
N VAL A 375 -5.06 29.47 11.41
CA VAL A 375 -5.98 30.45 10.86
C VAL A 375 -6.63 29.86 9.60
N ILE A 376 -7.95 29.64 9.67
CA ILE A 376 -8.72 29.07 8.57
C ILE A 376 -9.55 30.18 7.92
N PHE A 377 -9.28 30.48 6.65
CA PHE A 377 -10.10 31.41 5.88
C PHE A 377 -11.42 30.76 5.48
N ILE A 378 -12.54 31.41 5.81
CA ILE A 378 -13.89 30.95 5.51
C ILE A 378 -14.57 32.01 4.65
N ASP A 379 -14.83 31.66 3.40
CA ASP A 379 -15.59 32.49 2.48
C ASP A 379 -17.10 32.38 2.77
N ASN A 380 -17.80 33.52 2.79
CA ASN A 380 -19.24 33.56 2.97
C ASN A 380 -19.87 34.70 2.16
N GLN A 381 -21.20 34.67 2.02
CA GLN A 381 -21.98 35.61 1.21
C GLN A 381 -21.87 37.10 1.61
N PHE A 382 -21.23 37.41 2.76
CA PHE A 382 -20.99 38.77 3.25
C PHE A 382 -19.50 39.16 3.27
N GLY A 383 -18.63 38.29 2.72
CA GLY A 383 -17.17 38.44 2.69
C GLY A 383 -16.43 37.38 3.51
N GLY A 384 -15.12 37.23 3.27
CA GLY A 384 -14.29 36.27 3.99
C GLY A 384 -14.13 36.57 5.48
N SER A 385 -14.01 35.53 6.32
CA SER A 385 -13.66 35.64 7.74
C SER A 385 -12.59 34.62 8.11
N ASP A 386 -11.60 35.04 8.88
CA ASP A 386 -10.58 34.16 9.44
C ASP A 386 -11.09 33.55 10.75
N LEU A 387 -11.20 32.22 10.81
CA LEU A 387 -11.34 31.47 12.05
C LEU A 387 -9.95 31.24 12.64
N ASN A 388 -9.66 31.96 13.72
CA ASN A 388 -8.43 31.82 14.49
C ASN A 388 -8.63 30.75 15.56
N ILE A 389 -7.81 29.72 15.52
CA ILE A 389 -7.70 28.68 16.54
C ILE A 389 -6.48 29.03 17.38
N LEU A 390 -6.72 29.28 18.65
CA LEU A 390 -5.74 29.78 19.60
C LEU A 390 -5.59 28.79 20.75
N ARG A 391 -4.39 28.73 21.33
CA ARG A 391 -4.09 27.95 22.53
C ARG A 391 -3.61 28.90 23.60
N ASP A 392 -4.25 28.87 24.76
CA ASP A 392 -3.76 29.57 25.95
C ASP A 392 -2.41 28.99 26.40
N ASN A 393 -1.43 29.85 26.63
CA ASN A 393 -0.06 29.43 26.91
C ASN A 393 0.10 28.87 28.33
N ASP A 394 -0.73 29.32 29.28
CA ASP A 394 -0.67 28.89 30.68
C ASP A 394 -1.40 27.57 30.93
N THR A 395 -2.62 27.46 30.43
CA THR A 395 -3.48 26.29 30.70
C THR A 395 -3.50 25.29 29.56
N GLY A 396 -3.12 25.67 28.34
CA GLY A 396 -3.28 24.84 27.14
C GLY A 396 -4.73 24.72 26.65
N ALA A 397 -5.65 25.53 27.18
CA ALA A 397 -7.05 25.54 26.77
C ALA A 397 -7.22 26.08 25.35
N LYS A 398 -8.20 25.52 24.62
CA LYS A 398 -8.49 25.92 23.25
C LYS A 398 -9.45 27.10 23.21
N LEU A 399 -9.10 28.11 22.43
CA LEU A 399 -9.93 29.28 22.17
C LEU A 399 -10.17 29.40 20.66
N VAL A 400 -11.35 29.89 20.27
CA VAL A 400 -11.68 30.12 18.87
C VAL A 400 -12.27 31.51 18.67
N TRP A 401 -11.84 32.21 17.63
CA TRP A 401 -12.28 33.56 17.34
C TRP A 401 -12.44 33.79 15.84
N PHE A 402 -13.64 34.24 15.45
CA PHE A 402 -13.89 34.71 14.08
C PHE A 402 -13.50 36.18 13.93
N ASN A 403 -12.53 36.44 13.06
CA ASN A 403 -12.13 37.76 12.63
C ASN A 403 -12.66 38.04 11.22
N SER A 404 -13.67 38.90 11.11
CA SER A 404 -14.23 39.33 9.82
C SER A 404 -13.49 40.53 9.21
N GLY A 405 -12.40 40.99 9.85
CA GLY A 405 -11.55 42.08 9.36
C GLY A 405 -10.31 41.55 8.64
N ARG A 406 -9.34 42.46 8.39
CA ARG A 406 -8.00 42.06 7.94
C ARG A 406 -7.36 41.14 8.98
N ARG A 407 -6.60 40.15 8.52
CA ARG A 407 -5.79 39.29 9.37
C ARG A 407 -4.77 40.13 10.16
N THR A 408 -4.68 39.88 11.46
CA THR A 408 -3.82 40.65 12.39
C THR A 408 -2.84 39.79 13.17
N MET A 409 -2.87 38.47 12.97
CA MET A 409 -2.06 37.48 13.69
C MET A 409 -1.61 36.41 12.68
N ASP A 410 -0.48 35.78 12.94
CA ASP A 410 0.14 34.77 12.10
C ASP A 410 0.26 33.42 12.82
N GLU A 411 0.25 32.32 12.06
CA GLU A 411 0.31 30.98 12.64
C GLU A 411 1.68 30.72 13.29
N GLY A 412 1.65 30.10 14.48
CA GLY A 412 2.84 29.75 15.26
C GLY A 412 3.24 30.80 16.31
N ASP A 413 2.81 32.05 16.15
CA ASP A 413 3.22 33.14 17.03
C ASP A 413 2.32 33.29 18.27
N SER A 414 2.86 33.88 19.33
CA SER A 414 2.14 34.20 20.56
C SER A 414 1.74 35.66 20.64
N TYR A 415 0.55 35.92 21.19
CA TYR A 415 -0.04 37.24 21.32
C TYR A 415 -0.65 37.42 22.71
N HIS A 416 -0.53 38.63 23.26
CA HIS A 416 -1.21 39.00 24.50
C HIS A 416 -2.62 39.48 24.17
N ILE A 417 -3.59 38.57 24.22
CA ILE A 417 -4.94 38.84 23.72
C ILE A 417 -5.87 39.27 24.85
N THR A 418 -6.78 40.18 24.54
CA THR A 418 -7.95 40.49 25.36
C THR A 418 -9.22 40.28 24.53
N GLY A 419 -10.10 39.39 24.98
CA GLY A 419 -11.33 39.03 24.28
C GLY A 419 -12.52 38.92 25.22
N THR A 420 -13.74 39.03 24.68
CA THR A 420 -14.98 38.76 25.43
C THR A 420 -15.46 37.34 25.11
N VAL A 421 -15.68 36.52 26.13
CA VAL A 421 -16.21 35.16 26.01
C VAL A 421 -17.63 35.22 25.44
N LYS A 422 -17.83 34.64 24.25
CA LYS A 422 -19.14 34.52 23.61
C LYS A 422 -19.90 33.29 24.12
N GLY A 423 -19.18 32.25 24.49
CA GLY A 423 -19.71 30.98 24.98
C GLY A 423 -18.70 29.85 24.82
N HIS A 424 -19.11 28.63 25.13
CA HIS A 424 -18.29 27.44 24.98
C HIS A 424 -18.99 26.45 24.05
N GLU A 425 -18.20 25.69 23.31
CA GLU A 425 -18.70 24.57 22.53
C GLU A 425 -17.79 23.35 22.71
N GLN A 426 -18.36 22.17 22.55
CA GLN A 426 -17.62 20.93 22.56
C GLN A 426 -17.49 20.44 21.12
N ARG A 427 -16.27 20.08 20.72
CA ARG A 427 -15.96 19.52 19.41
C ARG A 427 -14.93 18.41 19.59
N ASP A 428 -15.23 17.23 19.05
CA ASP A 428 -14.38 16.03 19.19
C ASP A 428 -14.04 15.76 20.68
N ASP A 429 -15.06 15.81 21.54
CA ASP A 429 -15.00 15.68 23.01
C ASP A 429 -14.16 16.72 23.77
N LEU A 430 -13.61 17.72 23.08
CA LEU A 430 -12.81 18.79 23.67
C LEU A 430 -13.60 20.10 23.77
N TRP A 431 -13.55 20.73 24.94
CA TRP A 431 -14.07 22.08 25.15
C TRP A 431 -13.21 23.10 24.42
N GLN A 432 -13.89 24.05 23.76
CA GLN A 432 -13.28 25.26 23.24
C GLN A 432 -14.09 26.49 23.60
N THR A 433 -13.38 27.57 23.93
CA THR A 433 -13.96 28.84 24.35
C THR A 433 -14.05 29.79 23.17
N LYS A 434 -15.27 30.21 22.80
CA LYS A 434 -15.50 31.18 21.73
C LYS A 434 -15.23 32.58 22.25
N LEU A 435 -14.37 33.33 21.56
CA LEU A 435 -14.12 34.73 21.84
C LEU A 435 -14.74 35.65 20.77
N THR A 436 -15.00 36.88 21.19
CA THR A 436 -15.37 38.00 20.33
C THR A 436 -14.61 39.26 20.74
N ARG A 437 -14.50 40.21 19.82
CA ARG A 437 -13.82 41.50 20.04
C ARG A 437 -12.39 41.33 20.57
N VAL A 438 -11.69 40.33 20.05
CA VAL A 438 -10.30 40.06 20.41
C VAL A 438 -9.44 41.23 19.92
N ASN A 439 -8.59 41.71 20.81
CA ASN A 439 -7.56 42.71 20.52
C ASN A 439 -6.24 42.25 21.15
N SER A 440 -5.12 42.74 20.64
CA SER A 440 -3.79 42.49 21.22
C SER A 440 -2.91 43.74 21.03
N PRO A 441 -2.06 44.08 22.02
CA PRO A 441 -1.07 45.15 21.87
C PRO A 441 -0.14 44.96 20.66
N GLU A 442 0.27 43.72 20.37
CA GLU A 442 1.10 43.35 19.22
C GLU A 442 0.42 43.75 17.89
N ALA A 443 -0.82 43.30 17.67
CA ALA A 443 -1.61 43.66 16.49
C ALA A 443 -1.83 45.18 16.38
N MET A 444 -2.02 45.84 17.53
CA MET A 444 -2.18 47.30 17.59
C MET A 444 -0.88 48.07 17.34
N LEU A 445 0.28 47.48 17.58
CA LEU A 445 1.60 48.02 17.26
C LEU A 445 1.85 47.91 15.75
N ALA A 446 1.71 46.72 15.18
CA ALA A 446 1.86 46.48 13.74
C ALA A 446 0.95 47.41 12.92
N LYS A 447 -0.32 47.55 13.33
CA LYS A 447 -1.25 48.49 12.70
C LYS A 447 -0.78 49.95 12.81
N GLN A 448 -0.29 50.38 13.97
CA GLN A 448 0.18 51.76 14.15
C GLN A 448 1.40 52.05 13.24
N LEU A 449 2.32 51.10 13.13
CA LEU A 449 3.49 51.19 12.26
C LEU A 449 3.08 51.32 10.78
N LYS A 450 2.07 50.57 10.33
CA LYS A 450 1.56 50.65 8.95
C LYS A 450 0.75 51.92 8.67
N ASP A 451 -0.13 52.30 9.58
CA ASP A 451 -1.08 53.38 9.35
C ASP A 451 -0.46 54.78 9.54
N LYS A 452 0.45 54.93 10.51
CA LYS A 452 1.03 56.22 10.95
C LYS A 452 2.47 56.04 11.47
N PRO A 453 3.40 55.59 10.61
CA PRO A 453 4.81 55.34 10.97
C PRO A 453 5.54 56.58 11.49
N GLU A 454 5.12 57.78 11.09
CA GLU A 454 5.70 59.05 11.52
C GLU A 454 5.41 59.42 12.99
N ASN A 455 4.42 58.76 13.62
CA ASN A 455 4.03 59.04 15.00
C ASN A 455 4.87 58.23 16.00
N THR A 456 6.17 58.51 16.05
CA THR A 456 7.16 57.75 16.81
C THR A 456 6.88 57.70 18.31
N LYS A 457 6.34 58.77 18.90
CA LYS A 457 5.92 58.78 20.32
C LYS A 457 4.79 57.79 20.61
N ALA A 458 3.80 57.69 19.73
CA ALA A 458 2.69 56.74 19.90
C ALA A 458 3.18 55.30 19.70
N ILE A 459 4.10 55.07 18.76
CA ILE A 459 4.72 53.78 18.50
C ILE A 459 5.54 53.34 19.73
N GLN A 460 6.44 54.18 20.24
CA GLN A 460 7.23 53.88 21.45
C GLN A 460 6.36 53.55 22.67
N LYS A 461 5.21 54.21 22.82
CA LYS A 461 4.25 53.87 23.88
C LYS A 461 3.66 52.46 23.69
N LYS A 462 3.39 52.05 22.44
CA LYS A 462 2.86 50.72 22.11
C LYS A 462 3.91 49.63 22.23
N ILE A 463 5.17 49.90 21.86
CA ILE A 463 6.31 48.99 22.09
C ILE A 463 6.36 48.60 23.56
N LYS A 464 6.29 49.58 24.48
CA LYS A 464 6.29 49.34 25.93
C LYS A 464 5.08 48.56 26.46
N ALA A 465 3.98 48.49 25.70
CA ALA A 465 2.78 47.75 26.05
C ALA A 465 2.70 46.37 25.39
N THR A 466 3.64 46.06 24.50
CA THR A 466 3.71 44.80 23.73
C THR A 466 4.42 43.75 24.56
N HIS A 467 3.85 42.55 24.64
CA HIS A 467 4.43 41.45 25.42
C HIS A 467 5.30 40.56 24.52
N HIS A 468 4.83 40.30 23.29
CA HIS A 468 5.54 39.49 22.31
C HIS A 468 6.04 40.37 21.17
N ILE A 469 7.20 40.99 21.32
CA ILE A 469 7.71 42.02 20.39
C ILE A 469 7.94 41.52 18.96
N ASN A 470 8.15 40.22 18.81
CA ASN A 470 8.41 39.53 17.54
C ASN A 470 7.16 38.97 16.87
N ALA A 471 5.98 39.14 17.47
CA ALA A 471 4.74 38.60 16.91
C ALA A 471 4.44 39.23 15.55
N ARG A 472 4.32 38.37 14.53
CA ARG A 472 4.07 38.77 13.14
C ARG A 472 2.63 39.20 12.93
N ASP A 473 2.34 39.93 11.87
CA ASP A 473 0.96 40.18 11.47
C ASP A 473 0.50 39.26 10.34
N GLY A 474 -0.69 39.52 9.77
CA GLY A 474 -1.26 38.64 8.74
C GLY A 474 -0.46 38.52 7.42
N ARG A 475 0.63 39.27 7.24
CA ARG A 475 1.58 39.10 6.12
C ARG A 475 2.88 38.39 6.53
N GLY A 476 2.98 37.97 7.79
CA GLY A 476 4.23 37.48 8.38
C GLY A 476 5.20 38.61 8.77
N ASP A 477 4.80 39.88 8.71
CA ASP A 477 5.71 40.99 9.01
C ASP A 477 5.87 41.16 10.53
N THR A 478 7.10 41.15 11.05
CA THR A 478 7.37 41.57 12.44
C THR A 478 7.27 43.09 12.58
N PRO A 479 7.05 43.65 13.80
CA PRO A 479 7.09 45.09 14.02
C PRO A 479 8.41 45.73 13.55
N LEU A 480 9.53 45.01 13.73
CA LEU A 480 10.84 45.47 13.26
C LEU A 480 10.91 45.51 11.74
N LEU A 481 10.42 44.49 11.05
CA LEU A 481 10.38 44.46 9.59
C LEU A 481 9.56 45.63 9.03
N ILE A 482 8.39 45.92 9.60
CA ILE A 482 7.55 47.05 9.16
C ILE A 482 8.29 48.39 9.34
N ALA A 483 8.98 48.56 10.48
CA ALA A 483 9.76 49.77 10.75
C ALA A 483 10.97 49.89 9.80
N SER A 484 11.67 48.79 9.53
CA SER A 484 12.80 48.74 8.60
C SER A 484 12.39 49.03 7.16
N TYR A 485 11.25 48.50 6.70
CA TYR A 485 10.69 48.83 5.39
C TYR A 485 10.35 50.32 5.28
N TYR A 486 9.74 50.92 6.31
CA TYR A 486 9.49 52.37 6.32
C TYR A 486 10.79 53.18 6.30
N HIS A 487 11.80 52.73 7.05
CA HIS A 487 13.10 53.36 7.08
C HIS A 487 13.78 53.34 5.71
N GLN A 488 13.86 52.17 5.06
CA GLN A 488 14.42 52.03 3.72
C GLN A 488 13.81 53.03 2.72
N ASN A 489 12.49 53.21 2.76
CA ASN A 489 11.80 54.06 1.78
C ASN A 489 11.85 55.56 2.10
N THR A 490 12.20 55.95 3.33
CA THR A 490 12.06 57.36 3.78
C THR A 490 13.28 57.93 4.50
N MET A 491 14.25 57.09 4.86
CA MET A 491 15.37 57.39 5.75
C MET A 491 14.94 58.03 7.09
N LYS A 492 13.72 57.73 7.55
CA LYS A 492 13.15 58.18 8.84
C LYS A 492 12.83 57.00 9.74
N GLY A 493 12.41 57.25 10.97
CA GLY A 493 11.95 56.20 11.89
C GLY A 493 13.06 55.35 12.50
N ARG A 494 14.32 55.79 12.41
CA ARG A 494 15.46 55.12 13.03
C ARG A 494 15.29 54.98 14.55
N GLU A 495 14.72 56.00 15.20
CA GLU A 495 14.41 55.98 16.63
C GLU A 495 13.33 54.97 17.02
N VAL A 496 12.56 54.46 16.06
CA VAL A 496 11.59 53.37 16.26
C VAL A 496 12.29 52.03 16.14
N ILE A 497 13.17 51.87 15.14
CA ILE A 497 14.00 50.67 14.97
C ILE A 497 14.84 50.44 16.23
N ASP A 498 15.55 51.46 16.71
CA ASP A 498 16.37 51.36 17.92
C ASP A 498 15.50 50.96 19.13
N ALA A 499 14.32 51.55 19.28
CA ALA A 499 13.41 51.20 20.38
C ALA A 499 12.85 49.77 20.29
N LEU A 500 12.67 49.22 19.08
CA LEU A 500 12.27 47.83 18.87
C LEU A 500 13.43 46.88 19.21
N LEU A 501 14.64 47.20 18.78
CA LEU A 501 15.84 46.43 19.10
C LEU A 501 16.12 46.43 20.62
N ASP A 502 15.96 47.58 21.28
CA ASP A 502 16.06 47.70 22.75
C ASP A 502 14.99 46.87 23.47
N ALA A 503 13.84 46.66 22.83
CA ALA A 503 12.77 45.78 23.33
C ALA A 503 13.00 44.29 23.00
N GLY A 504 14.13 43.93 22.38
CA GLY A 504 14.49 42.55 22.04
C GLY A 504 13.91 42.06 20.72
N ALA A 505 13.61 42.97 19.79
CA ALA A 505 13.13 42.57 18.47
C ALA A 505 14.21 41.81 17.69
N ASP A 506 13.82 40.68 17.12
CA ASP A 506 14.67 39.77 16.35
C ASP A 506 14.65 40.19 14.87
N TYR A 507 15.83 40.44 14.33
CA TYR A 507 16.05 40.86 12.95
C TYR A 507 16.39 39.70 12.00
N THR A 508 16.35 38.46 12.48
CA THR A 508 16.52 37.24 11.70
C THR A 508 15.20 36.63 11.23
N ILE A 509 14.06 37.10 11.77
CA ILE A 509 12.74 36.57 11.44
C ILE A 509 12.32 37.03 10.04
N GLU A 510 12.05 36.05 9.17
CA GLU A 510 11.54 36.25 7.82
C GLU A 510 10.02 36.46 7.80
N SER A 511 9.57 37.32 6.89
CA SER A 511 8.17 37.43 6.48
C SER A 511 7.73 36.28 5.57
N ASN A 512 6.43 36.24 5.23
CA ASN A 512 5.91 35.28 4.25
C ASN A 512 6.43 35.51 2.81
N TYR A 513 7.21 36.58 2.59
CA TYR A 513 7.90 36.89 1.34
C TYR A 513 9.42 36.65 1.43
N SER A 514 9.89 35.92 2.46
CA SER A 514 11.33 35.65 2.70
C SER A 514 12.21 36.90 2.84
N MET A 515 11.62 37.99 3.33
CA MET A 515 12.34 39.22 3.66
C MET A 515 12.56 39.32 5.16
N THR A 516 13.74 39.78 5.58
CA THR A 516 14.08 40.09 6.97
C THR A 516 14.21 41.60 7.20
N PRO A 517 14.20 42.08 8.46
CA PRO A 517 14.60 43.44 8.78
C PRO A 517 16.01 43.81 8.28
N PHE A 518 16.95 42.85 8.30
CA PHE A 518 18.32 43.05 7.83
C PHE A 518 18.37 43.39 6.34
N ASP A 519 17.58 42.71 5.51
CA ASP A 519 17.52 42.97 4.06
C ASP A 519 17.12 44.41 3.76
N HIS A 520 16.15 44.94 4.50
CA HIS A 520 15.74 46.33 4.38
C HIS A 520 16.84 47.32 4.80
N TRP A 521 17.68 46.98 5.79
CA TRP A 521 18.83 47.81 6.18
C TRP A 521 19.93 47.81 5.13
N VAL A 522 20.18 46.67 4.49
CA VAL A 522 21.12 46.53 3.36
C VAL A 522 20.67 47.42 2.21
N VAL A 523 19.40 47.35 1.79
CA VAL A 523 18.88 48.21 0.71
C VAL A 523 18.87 49.69 1.08
N ALA A 524 18.64 50.02 2.35
CA ALA A 524 18.70 51.39 2.85
C ALA A 524 20.13 51.95 2.91
N GLY A 525 21.16 51.10 2.86
CA GLY A 525 22.54 51.50 3.08
C GLY A 525 22.85 51.92 4.52
N ASP A 526 22.09 51.42 5.50
CA ASP A 526 22.26 51.79 6.90
C ASP A 526 23.43 51.01 7.54
N VAL A 527 24.64 51.51 7.32
CA VAL A 527 25.91 50.90 7.74
C VAL A 527 25.91 50.53 9.23
N ASP A 528 25.35 51.37 10.09
CA ASP A 528 25.33 51.14 11.54
C ASP A 528 24.46 49.92 11.91
N LEU A 529 23.29 49.78 11.27
CA LEU A 529 22.40 48.63 11.51
C LEU A 529 22.96 47.35 10.89
N ILE A 530 23.55 47.45 9.69
CA ILE A 530 24.20 46.32 9.02
C ILE A 530 25.38 45.81 9.86
N GLU A 531 26.26 46.71 10.33
CA GLU A 531 27.41 46.33 11.16
C GLU A 531 26.96 45.72 12.49
N ARG A 532 25.93 46.30 13.14
CA ARG A 532 25.33 45.72 14.35
C ARG A 532 24.83 44.30 14.09
N ALA A 533 24.02 44.10 13.05
CA ALA A 533 23.43 42.81 12.74
C ALA A 533 24.50 41.75 12.43
N LEU A 534 25.49 42.09 11.61
CA LEU A 534 26.55 41.16 11.21
C LEU A 534 27.56 40.86 12.33
N THR A 535 27.61 41.70 13.37
CA THR A 535 28.44 41.43 14.56
C THR A 535 27.85 40.28 15.38
N GLU A 536 26.53 40.20 15.48
CA GLU A 536 25.84 39.15 16.25
C GLU A 536 25.47 37.95 15.36
N HIS A 537 25.15 38.20 14.08
CA HIS A 537 24.65 37.21 13.11
C HIS A 537 25.37 37.34 11.75
N PRO A 538 26.66 36.97 11.65
CA PRO A 538 27.44 37.10 10.42
C PRO A 538 26.91 36.25 9.25
N GLU A 539 26.10 35.22 9.52
CA GLU A 539 25.45 34.36 8.54
C GLU A 539 24.44 35.10 7.65
N LEU A 540 23.84 36.20 8.13
CA LEU A 540 22.90 37.02 7.36
C LEU A 540 23.53 37.55 6.07
N ALA A 541 24.86 37.75 6.06
CA ALA A 541 25.57 38.18 4.86
C ALA A 541 25.49 37.19 3.70
N LYS A 542 25.19 35.91 3.94
CA LYS A 542 25.09 34.89 2.89
C LYS A 542 23.92 35.14 1.94
N GLY A 543 22.88 35.84 2.38
CA GLY A 543 21.70 36.17 1.57
C GLY A 543 21.94 37.19 0.46
N TRP A 544 23.11 37.84 0.44
CA TRP A 544 23.40 38.95 -0.49
C TRP A 544 24.63 38.68 -1.35
N THR A 545 24.52 38.79 -2.67
CA THR A 545 25.65 38.72 -3.61
C THR A 545 26.10 40.11 -4.09
N GLU A 546 27.28 40.19 -4.72
CA GLU A 546 27.73 41.44 -5.37
C GLU A 546 26.76 41.86 -6.50
N ASP A 547 26.18 40.89 -7.20
CA ASP A 547 25.20 41.14 -8.27
C ASP A 547 23.87 41.66 -7.72
N ASP A 548 23.42 41.14 -6.57
CA ASP A 548 22.21 41.64 -5.89
C ASP A 548 22.43 43.08 -5.45
N LEU A 549 23.56 43.35 -4.79
CA LEU A 549 23.95 44.70 -4.43
C LEU A 549 24.04 45.60 -5.64
N ALA A 550 24.57 45.16 -6.79
CA ALA A 550 24.70 45.95 -8.02
C ALA A 550 23.35 46.35 -8.65
N LYS A 551 22.28 45.59 -8.38
CA LYS A 551 20.93 45.88 -8.86
C LYS A 551 20.16 46.85 -7.97
N GLU A 552 20.62 47.04 -6.73
CA GLU A 552 19.96 47.96 -5.80
C GLU A 552 20.09 49.42 -6.25
N ILE A 553 18.97 50.03 -6.61
CA ILE A 553 18.91 51.41 -7.12
C ILE A 553 18.98 52.46 -6.01
N HIS A 554 18.76 52.06 -4.77
CA HIS A 554 18.67 52.95 -3.61
C HIS A 554 20.03 53.23 -2.96
N LEU A 555 21.07 52.44 -3.29
CA LEU A 555 22.42 52.60 -2.78
C LEU A 555 23.25 53.54 -3.65
N THR A 556 23.92 54.52 -3.03
CA THR A 556 24.96 55.29 -3.72
C THR A 556 26.18 54.41 -4.03
N ASP A 557 27.05 54.82 -4.95
CA ASP A 557 28.27 54.06 -5.27
C ASP A 557 29.16 53.87 -4.02
N ASP A 558 29.28 54.89 -3.18
CA ASP A 558 30.07 54.85 -1.94
C ASP A 558 29.44 53.94 -0.88
N ASP A 559 28.11 53.99 -0.69
CA ASP A 559 27.40 53.10 0.24
C ASP A 559 27.49 51.65 -0.22
N ARG A 560 27.38 51.39 -1.52
CA ARG A 560 27.49 50.05 -2.11
C ARG A 560 28.85 49.43 -1.83
N VAL A 561 29.93 50.20 -1.99
CA VAL A 561 31.30 49.75 -1.66
C VAL A 561 31.42 49.43 -0.17
N THR A 562 30.85 50.29 0.69
CA THR A 562 30.93 50.13 2.15
C THR A 562 30.15 48.90 2.62
N VAL A 563 28.91 48.73 2.15
CA VAL A 563 28.06 47.57 2.45
C VAL A 563 28.68 46.28 1.91
N ALA A 564 29.22 46.29 0.69
CA ALA A 564 29.89 45.13 0.12
C ALA A 564 31.09 44.69 0.98
N ALA A 565 31.87 45.65 1.48
CA ALA A 565 33.00 45.38 2.37
C ALA A 565 32.56 44.76 3.71
N LEU A 566 31.46 45.24 4.30
CA LEU A 566 30.89 44.67 5.52
C LEU A 566 30.41 43.23 5.32
N LEU A 567 29.65 42.97 4.25
CA LEU A 567 29.15 41.63 3.93
C LEU A 567 30.31 40.65 3.65
N ALA A 568 31.33 41.06 2.90
CA ALA A 568 32.51 40.23 2.64
C ALA A 568 33.27 39.90 3.93
N LYS A 569 33.46 40.88 4.81
CA LYS A 569 34.07 40.68 6.14
C LYS A 569 33.27 39.70 6.99
N ALA A 570 31.94 39.81 7.01
CA ALA A 570 31.08 38.89 7.76
C ALA A 570 31.12 37.46 7.20
N LYS A 571 31.08 37.29 5.86
CA LYS A 571 31.21 35.97 5.21
C LYS A 571 32.50 35.25 5.58
N THR A 572 33.63 35.97 5.60
CA THR A 572 34.93 35.41 6.01
C THR A 572 34.98 35.04 7.49
N ALA A 573 34.36 35.85 8.36
CA ALA A 573 34.24 35.53 9.79
C ALA A 573 33.38 34.28 10.04
N ALA A 574 32.23 34.15 9.35
CA ALA A 574 31.34 33.00 9.47
C ALA A 574 32.00 31.68 9.03
N THR A 575 32.88 31.71 8.02
CA THR A 575 33.68 30.53 7.63
C THR A 575 34.76 30.17 8.64
N ALA A 576 35.34 31.15 9.34
CA ALA A 576 36.41 30.92 10.31
C ALA A 576 35.92 30.33 11.64
N GLU A 577 34.68 30.62 12.06
CA GLU A 577 34.07 30.01 13.26
C GLU A 577 33.68 28.55 13.07
N HIS A 578 33.44 28.11 11.83
CA HIS A 578 33.13 26.70 11.53
C HIS A 578 34.37 25.79 11.56
N ASP A 579 35.57 26.37 11.43
CA ASP A 579 36.87 25.67 11.39
C ASP A 579 37.65 25.69 12.73
N GLN A 580 37.11 26.29 13.79
CA GLN A 580 37.73 26.22 15.13
C GLN A 580 37.31 24.95 15.90
N PRO A 581 38.25 24.14 16.43
CA PRO A 581 37.91 23.00 17.27
C PRO A 581 37.28 23.48 18.59
N ARG A 582 36.01 23.12 18.82
CA ARG A 582 35.27 23.37 20.06
C ARG A 582 36.07 22.88 21.28
N ALA A 583 36.66 23.80 22.04
CA ALA A 583 37.22 23.51 23.35
C ALA A 583 36.07 23.16 24.32
N GLN A 584 36.12 21.95 24.87
CA GLN A 584 35.18 21.45 25.87
C GLN A 584 35.25 22.31 27.14
N ASN A 585 34.22 23.12 27.41
CA ASN A 585 33.98 23.65 28.74
C ASN A 585 32.83 22.86 29.37
N GLN A 586 33.15 22.18 30.47
CA GLN A 586 32.27 21.26 31.19
C GLN A 586 31.23 22.03 32.00
N GLN A 587 29.94 21.72 31.79
CA GLN A 587 28.87 21.81 32.80
C GLN A 587 27.82 20.72 32.48
N PRO A 588 27.08 20.21 33.49
CA PRO A 588 26.60 18.83 33.50
C PRO A 588 25.37 18.59 32.62
N ARG A 589 25.35 17.42 31.98
CA ARG A 589 24.23 16.87 31.20
C ARG A 589 23.04 16.57 32.11
N HIS A 590 21.86 17.02 31.69
CA HIS A 590 20.62 16.27 31.87
C HIS A 590 20.27 15.63 30.53
N ASP A 591 20.04 14.33 30.56
CA ASP A 591 19.95 13.44 29.41
C ASP A 591 18.64 13.65 28.62
N GLN A 592 18.77 13.80 27.29
CA GLN A 592 17.73 13.40 26.34
C GLN A 592 18.41 12.71 25.15
N GLU A 593 17.98 11.47 24.91
CA GLU A 593 18.50 10.55 23.90
C GLU A 593 18.09 10.97 22.48
N GLN A 594 19.00 10.73 21.55
CA GLN A 594 18.97 11.08 20.13
C GLN A 594 18.21 10.03 19.30
N TYR A 595 17.46 10.48 18.29
CA TYR A 595 17.17 9.71 17.08
C TYR A 595 17.91 10.33 15.87
N PRO A 596 18.35 9.53 14.88
CA PRO A 596 19.29 9.97 13.84
C PRO A 596 18.60 10.65 12.64
N ALA A 597 19.28 11.63 12.04
CA ALA A 597 18.84 12.35 10.83
C ALA A 597 19.17 11.56 9.54
N PRO A 598 18.30 11.61 8.50
CA PRO A 598 18.52 10.96 7.21
C PRO A 598 19.52 11.73 6.32
N LYS A 599 20.27 10.98 5.52
CA LYS A 599 21.32 11.46 4.60
C LYS A 599 20.72 12.14 3.37
N GLN A 600 21.17 13.36 3.06
CA GLN A 600 20.89 14.04 1.79
C GLN A 600 21.87 13.56 0.70
N SER A 601 21.33 13.08 -0.41
CA SER A 601 22.07 12.80 -1.65
C SER A 601 22.09 14.04 -2.54
N SER A 602 23.26 14.37 -3.04
CA SER A 602 23.54 15.43 -4.00
C SER A 602 23.12 15.05 -5.43
N SER A 603 22.47 15.94 -6.16
CA SER A 603 22.57 15.99 -7.62
C SER A 603 22.48 17.44 -8.10
N ASN A 604 23.60 17.90 -8.66
CA ASN A 604 23.70 19.09 -9.50
C ASN A 604 23.24 18.78 -10.93
N ASP A 605 23.00 19.85 -11.67
CA ASP A 605 22.88 19.98 -13.13
C ASP A 605 21.50 19.72 -13.75
N ALA A 606 20.80 20.80 -14.11
CA ALA A 606 20.85 21.33 -15.47
C ALA A 606 19.83 22.47 -15.63
N ALA A 607 20.34 23.66 -15.95
CA ALA A 607 19.55 24.81 -16.35
C ALA A 607 18.90 24.56 -17.72
N HIS A 608 17.60 24.80 -17.84
CA HIS A 608 16.97 25.10 -19.11
C HIS A 608 16.08 26.34 -18.98
N ASP A 609 16.67 27.41 -19.49
CA ASP A 609 16.09 28.62 -20.07
C ASP A 609 14.68 28.45 -20.66
N LEU A 610 13.72 29.18 -20.09
CA LEU A 610 12.47 29.57 -20.74
C LEU A 610 12.17 31.01 -20.34
N GLY A 611 12.70 31.95 -21.12
CA GLY A 611 12.07 33.26 -21.24
C GLY A 611 10.67 33.13 -21.85
N LEU A 612 9.74 33.96 -21.39
CA LEU A 612 8.66 34.59 -22.15
C LEU A 612 7.84 35.48 -21.20
N ASP A 613 8.19 36.77 -21.26
CA ASP A 613 7.33 37.95 -21.36
C ASP A 613 5.99 38.01 -20.58
N ASP A 614 5.96 39.04 -19.72
CA ASP A 614 4.76 39.75 -19.28
C ASP A 614 3.89 40.20 -20.46
N ASP A 615 2.57 40.00 -20.35
CA ASP A 615 1.59 40.97 -20.84
C ASP A 615 0.26 40.75 -20.10
N GLU A 616 -0.19 41.82 -19.46
CA GLU A 616 -1.53 42.02 -18.89
C GLU A 616 -2.61 42.16 -19.98
N GLU A 617 -3.86 42.22 -19.53
CA GLU A 617 -5.05 42.75 -20.22
C GLU A 617 -5.93 41.77 -21.04
N ASP A 618 -6.97 41.32 -20.32
CA ASP A 618 -8.37 41.74 -20.52
C ASP A 618 -9.38 40.81 -21.23
N LEU A 619 -10.61 40.93 -20.74
CA LEU A 619 -11.90 40.61 -21.36
C LEU A 619 -12.47 39.18 -21.34
N ALA A 620 -13.38 39.02 -20.38
CA ALA A 620 -14.81 38.80 -20.61
C ALA A 620 -15.27 37.60 -21.48
N GLY A 621 -15.85 36.63 -20.77
CA GLY A 621 -17.16 36.08 -21.10
C GLY A 621 -17.18 34.95 -22.13
N ILE A 622 -17.61 33.76 -21.69
CA ILE A 622 -18.63 32.97 -22.38
C ILE A 622 -19.37 32.14 -21.33
N ARG A 623 -20.69 32.30 -21.36
CA ARG A 623 -21.70 31.47 -20.73
C ARG A 623 -22.17 30.47 -21.78
N LEU A 624 -22.53 29.27 -21.30
CA LEU A 624 -23.43 28.26 -21.88
C LEU A 624 -22.81 27.15 -22.74
N GLY A 625 -23.15 25.93 -22.30
CA GLY A 625 -22.93 24.62 -22.88
C GLY A 625 -23.29 23.59 -21.82
#